data_AF-A0A7S1I8F4-F1
#
_entry.id   AF-A0A7S1I8F4-F1
#
_cell.length_a   1.000
_cell.length_b   1.000
_cell.length_c   1.000
_cell.angle_alpha   90.00
_cell.angle_beta   90.00
_cell.angle_gamma   90.00
#
_symmetry.space_group_name_H-M   'P 1'
#
loop_
_entity.id
_entity.type
_entity.pdbx_description
1 polymer ?
#
loop_
_entity_poly.entity_id
_entity_poly.type
_entity_poly.pdbx_seq_one_letter_code
_entity_poly.pdbx_strand_id
1 'polypeptide(L)'
;MLEAFLAHAGLPKQWVAVILSFLKGPIGFLVGRRVSAEWMYPGGGIRQGDTLSPALFALITALLCRKLEQKMPGVKTFLYADDSLLWVEGNPQEVSRTVAELKEIMREYGNYTGQRLNLSKCSAILQGDWGQVPISHIEGIQVEKYVRYLGWHLGEMAP
;
A
#
# COMPACT_ATOMS: atom_id res chain seq x y z
N MET A 1 17.77 1.25 -0.64
CA MET A 1 16.83 0.18 -0.26
C MET A 1 16.64 -0.84 -1.39
N LEU A 2 16.08 -0.46 -2.56
CA LEU A 2 15.76 -1.42 -3.62
C LEU A 2 16.96 -2.28 -4.08
N GLU A 3 18.14 -1.67 -4.25
CA GLU A 3 19.37 -2.39 -4.58
C GLU A 3 19.70 -3.50 -3.57
N ALA A 4 19.69 -3.17 -2.28
CA ALA A 4 19.95 -4.12 -1.20
C ALA A 4 18.87 -5.21 -1.14
N PHE A 5 17.60 -4.85 -1.36
CA PHE A 5 16.51 -5.82 -1.42
C PHE A 5 16.66 -6.80 -2.58
N LEU A 6 16.93 -6.32 -3.80
CA LEU A 6 17.12 -7.18 -4.97
C LEU A 6 18.36 -8.07 -4.81
N ALA A 7 19.44 -7.55 -4.23
CA ALA A 7 20.61 -8.35 -3.91
C ALA A 7 20.31 -9.44 -2.87
N HIS A 8 19.55 -9.11 -1.82
CA HIS A 8 19.11 -10.07 -0.79
C HIS A 8 18.15 -11.13 -1.36
N ALA A 9 17.32 -10.77 -2.33
CA ALA A 9 16.49 -11.70 -3.07
C ALA A 9 17.28 -12.65 -4.01
N GLY A 10 18.61 -12.50 -4.08
CA GLY A 10 19.51 -13.39 -4.82
C GLY A 10 19.75 -12.98 -6.27
N LEU A 11 19.34 -11.77 -6.69
CA LEU A 11 19.60 -11.33 -8.06
C LEU A 11 21.10 -11.07 -8.27
N PRO A 12 21.69 -11.56 -9.37
CA PRO A 12 23.07 -11.24 -9.73
C PRO A 12 23.29 -9.73 -9.88
N LYS A 13 24.45 -9.23 -9.42
CA LYS A 13 24.77 -7.78 -9.42
C LYS A 13 24.53 -7.10 -10.77
N GLN A 14 24.82 -7.79 -11.88
CA GLN A 14 24.58 -7.28 -13.24
C GLN A 14 23.09 -7.01 -13.52
N TRP A 15 22.18 -7.87 -13.05
CA TRP A 15 20.74 -7.68 -13.21
C TRP A 15 20.23 -6.56 -12.31
N VAL A 16 20.74 -6.47 -11.08
CA VAL A 16 20.44 -5.35 -10.18
C VAL A 16 20.85 -4.02 -10.82
N ALA A 17 22.04 -3.95 -11.41
CA ALA A 17 22.52 -2.76 -12.12
C ALA A 17 21.62 -2.39 -13.32
N VAL A 18 21.15 -3.36 -14.11
CA VAL A 18 20.22 -3.13 -15.24
C VAL A 18 18.87 -2.59 -14.74
N ILE A 19 18.32 -3.16 -13.67
CA ILE A 19 17.05 -2.68 -13.10
C ILE A 19 17.21 -1.25 -12.58
N LEU A 20 18.30 -0.97 -11.86
CA LEU A 20 18.54 0.36 -11.30
C LEU A 20 18.83 1.40 -12.39
N SER A 21 19.53 1.03 -13.47
CA SER A 21 19.75 1.94 -14.61
C SER A 21 18.44 2.25 -15.33
N PHE A 22 17.55 1.27 -15.46
CA PHE A 22 16.21 1.50 -15.98
C PHE A 22 15.44 2.48 -15.08
N LEU A 23 15.40 2.29 -13.77
CA LEU A 23 14.62 3.16 -12.88
C LEU A 23 15.16 4.60 -12.80
N LYS A 24 16.49 4.75 -12.70
CA LYS A 24 17.17 6.05 -12.52
C LYS A 24 17.47 6.77 -13.83
N GLY A 25 17.31 6.10 -14.97
CA GLY A 25 17.60 6.67 -16.28
C GLY A 25 16.69 7.86 -16.60
N PRO A 26 17.06 8.68 -17.61
CA PRO A 26 16.20 9.75 -18.08
C PRO A 26 14.90 9.20 -18.69
N ILE A 27 13.84 10.00 -18.62
CA ILE A 27 12.54 9.75 -19.24
C ILE A 27 12.24 10.91 -20.18
N GLY A 28 11.89 10.58 -21.41
CA GLY A 28 11.24 11.50 -22.34
C GLY A 28 9.74 11.21 -22.40
N PHE A 29 8.94 12.20 -22.73
CA PHE A 29 7.50 12.03 -22.89
C PHE A 29 7.06 12.34 -24.31
N LEU A 30 6.02 11.64 -24.78
CA LEU A 30 5.41 11.87 -26.08
C LEU A 30 4.29 12.88 -25.93
N VAL A 31 4.41 14.04 -26.59
CA VAL A 31 3.32 15.03 -26.71
C VAL A 31 2.80 14.99 -28.14
N GLY A 32 1.62 14.39 -28.33
CA GLY A 32 1.08 14.12 -29.66
C GLY A 32 1.96 13.12 -30.43
N ARG A 33 2.68 13.60 -31.45
CA ARG A 33 3.61 12.79 -32.28
C ARG A 33 5.08 13.19 -32.13
N ARG A 34 5.42 14.01 -31.12
CA ARG A 34 6.79 14.48 -30.89
C ARG A 34 7.27 14.02 -29.52
N VAL A 35 8.52 13.58 -29.46
CA VAL A 35 9.23 13.33 -28.20
C VAL A 35 9.69 14.66 -27.63
N SER A 36 9.59 14.84 -26.32
CA SER A 36 10.08 16.02 -25.62
C SER A 36 11.56 16.27 -25.92
N ALA A 37 11.94 17.54 -26.12
CA ALA A 37 13.35 17.92 -26.29
C ALA A 37 14.12 17.82 -24.96
N GLU A 38 13.42 18.05 -23.86
CA GLU A 38 13.96 17.95 -22.51
C GLU A 38 13.76 16.54 -21.95
N TRP A 39 14.77 16.09 -21.20
CA TRP A 39 14.78 14.83 -20.48
C TRP A 39 14.53 15.06 -19.00
N MET A 40 13.69 14.23 -18.40
CA MET A 40 13.44 14.25 -16.96
C MET A 40 14.23 13.14 -16.27
N TYR A 41 14.85 13.45 -15.13
CA TYR A 41 15.55 12.47 -14.32
C TYR A 41 14.72 12.17 -13.07
N PRO A 42 14.15 10.96 -12.93
CA PRO A 42 13.32 10.63 -11.77
C PRO A 42 14.11 10.72 -10.47
N GLY A 43 13.64 11.53 -9.53
CA GLY A 43 14.22 11.62 -8.19
C GLY A 43 13.86 10.43 -7.28
N GLY A 44 12.84 9.64 -7.65
CA GLY A 44 12.40 8.47 -6.91
C GLY A 44 11.13 7.86 -7.49
N GLY A 45 10.67 6.79 -6.83
CA GLY A 45 9.51 6.02 -7.26
C GLY A 45 9.85 4.95 -8.29
N ILE A 46 8.80 4.26 -8.73
CA ILE A 46 8.84 3.26 -9.80
C ILE A 46 8.03 3.84 -10.96
N ARG A 47 8.43 3.53 -12.19
CA ARG A 47 7.83 4.13 -13.39
C ARG A 47 6.42 3.57 -13.60
N GLN A 48 5.51 4.37 -14.14
CA GLN A 48 4.17 3.89 -14.52
C GLN A 48 4.14 3.65 -16.03
N GLY A 49 3.47 2.58 -16.45
CA GLY A 49 3.28 2.26 -17.86
C GLY A 49 4.37 1.40 -18.50
N ASP A 50 5.40 0.99 -17.76
CA ASP A 50 6.35 -0.04 -18.22
C ASP A 50 6.05 -1.42 -17.62
N THR A 51 6.61 -2.45 -18.25
CA THR A 51 6.35 -3.86 -17.88
C THR A 51 7.09 -4.33 -16.63
N LEU A 52 8.15 -3.65 -16.20
CA LEU A 52 8.98 -4.07 -15.06
C LEU A 52 8.41 -3.54 -13.75
N SER A 53 7.90 -2.31 -13.76
CA SER A 53 7.47 -1.62 -12.55
C SER A 53 6.35 -2.31 -11.76
N PRO A 54 5.33 -2.95 -12.38
CA PRO A 54 4.35 -3.73 -11.64
C PRO A 54 4.96 -4.86 -10.81
N ALA A 55 5.96 -5.57 -11.36
CA ALA A 55 6.64 -6.64 -10.65
C ALA A 55 7.52 -6.11 -9.50
N LEU A 56 8.22 -4.99 -9.73
CA LEU A 56 8.98 -4.33 -8.66
C LEU A 56 8.08 -3.79 -7.55
N PHE A 57 6.92 -3.24 -7.90
CA PHE A 57 5.93 -2.80 -6.93
C PHE A 57 5.45 -3.99 -6.09
N ALA A 58 5.03 -5.09 -6.72
CA ALA A 58 4.59 -6.29 -6.02
C ALA A 58 5.68 -6.86 -5.08
N LEU A 59 6.94 -6.87 -5.52
CA LEU A 59 8.07 -7.31 -4.69
C LEU A 59 8.29 -6.43 -3.47
N ILE A 60 8.19 -5.10 -3.60
CA ILE A 60 8.31 -4.17 -2.48
C ILE A 60 7.10 -4.35 -1.54
N THR A 61 5.89 -4.48 -2.08
CA THR A 61 4.66 -4.72 -1.29
C THR A 61 4.70 -6.04 -0.54
N ALA A 62 5.37 -7.08 -1.07
CA ALA A 62 5.56 -8.34 -0.35
C ALA A 62 6.29 -8.17 1.00
N LEU A 63 7.12 -7.13 1.16
CA LEU A 63 7.72 -6.77 2.45
C LEU A 63 6.66 -6.36 3.47
N LEU A 64 5.64 -5.59 3.04
CA LEU A 64 4.51 -5.21 3.88
C LEU A 64 3.69 -6.46 4.24
N CYS A 65 3.39 -7.34 3.28
CA CYS A 65 2.66 -8.58 3.54
C CYS A 65 3.33 -9.41 4.64
N ARG A 66 4.64 -9.68 4.50
CA ARG A 66 5.40 -10.42 5.52
C ARG A 66 5.40 -9.75 6.88
N LYS A 67 5.47 -8.42 6.91
CA LYS A 67 5.48 -7.66 8.16
C LYS A 67 4.13 -7.70 8.86
N LEU A 68 3.03 -7.63 8.10
CA LEU A 68 1.67 -7.78 8.61
C LEU A 68 1.44 -9.21 9.13
N GLU A 69 1.84 -10.24 8.39
CA GLU A 69 1.75 -11.64 8.83
C GLU A 69 2.50 -11.89 10.15
N GLN A 70 3.69 -11.31 10.31
CA GLN A 70 4.52 -11.48 11.50
C GLN A 70 4.00 -10.71 12.72
N LYS A 71 3.60 -9.45 12.54
CA LYS A 71 3.20 -8.57 13.65
C LYS A 71 1.71 -8.68 13.98
N MET A 72 0.86 -9.10 13.04
CA MET A 72 -0.60 -9.10 13.19
C MET A 72 -1.21 -10.47 12.81
N PRO A 73 -0.80 -11.59 13.45
CA PRO A 73 -1.17 -12.95 13.02
C PRO A 73 -2.68 -13.27 13.06
N GLY A 74 -3.49 -12.47 13.77
CA GLY A 74 -4.94 -12.61 13.84
C GLY A 74 -5.72 -11.77 12.81
N VAL A 75 -5.04 -10.95 12.00
CA VAL A 75 -5.67 -10.04 11.06
C VAL A 75 -5.60 -10.62 9.65
N LYS A 76 -6.76 -10.82 9.02
CA LYS A 76 -6.80 -11.26 7.62
C LYS A 76 -6.57 -10.05 6.72
N THR A 77 -5.61 -10.15 5.81
CA THR A 77 -5.22 -9.05 4.93
C THR A 77 -5.47 -9.42 3.47
N PHE A 78 -6.04 -8.48 2.71
CA PHE A 78 -6.27 -8.58 1.27
C PHE A 78 -5.61 -7.37 0.62
N LEU A 79 -4.58 -7.61 -0.19
CA LEU A 79 -3.77 -6.56 -0.80
C LEU A 79 -3.83 -6.70 -2.31
N TYR A 80 -4.17 -5.60 -2.99
CA TYR A 80 -4.18 -5.52 -4.44
C TYR A 80 -3.62 -4.18 -4.88
N ALA A 81 -2.41 -4.20 -5.46
CA ALA A 81 -1.66 -2.98 -5.76
C ALA A 81 -1.57 -2.07 -4.52
N ASP A 82 -2.11 -0.85 -4.60
CA ASP A 82 -2.21 0.12 -3.50
C ASP A 82 -3.51 0.01 -2.68
N ASP A 83 -4.51 -0.72 -3.17
CA ASP A 83 -5.76 -0.97 -2.46
C ASP A 83 -5.62 -2.13 -1.46
N SER A 84 -5.89 -1.84 -0.18
CA SER A 84 -5.76 -2.82 0.89
C SER A 84 -7.03 -2.90 1.73
N LEU A 85 -7.45 -4.11 2.07
CA LEU A 85 -8.54 -4.41 2.98
C LEU A 85 -8.01 -5.29 4.12
N LEU A 86 -8.30 -4.90 5.37
CA LEU A 86 -7.93 -5.67 6.54
C LEU A 86 -9.19 -6.01 7.32
N TRP A 87 -9.34 -7.30 7.66
CA TRP A 87 -10.40 -7.79 8.53
C TRP A 87 -9.83 -7.99 9.93
N VAL A 88 -10.34 -7.20 10.87
CA VAL A 88 -9.91 -7.19 12.27
C VAL A 88 -11.09 -7.64 13.13
N GLU A 89 -10.88 -8.70 13.90
CA GLU A 89 -11.86 -9.21 14.86
C GLU A 89 -11.50 -8.72 16.27
N GLY A 90 -12.51 -8.40 17.07
CA GLY A 90 -12.31 -7.98 18.46
C GLY A 90 -13.38 -7.01 18.95
N ASN A 91 -13.32 -6.69 20.24
CA ASN A 91 -14.11 -5.61 20.82
C ASN A 91 -13.55 -4.23 20.40
N PRO A 92 -14.29 -3.11 20.65
CA PRO A 92 -13.85 -1.79 20.20
C PRO A 92 -12.45 -1.38 20.68
N GLN A 93 -12.05 -1.76 21.90
CA GLN A 93 -10.74 -1.44 22.45
C GLN A 93 -9.63 -2.25 21.77
N GLU A 94 -9.87 -3.55 21.51
CA GLU A 94 -8.96 -4.42 20.77
C GLU A 94 -8.76 -3.91 19.34
N VAL A 95 -9.85 -3.58 18.64
CA VAL A 95 -9.77 -3.07 17.26
C VAL A 95 -9.00 -1.74 17.22
N SER A 96 -9.26 -0.81 18.15
CA SER A 96 -8.51 0.45 18.22
C SER A 96 -7.01 0.21 18.38
N ARG A 97 -6.61 -0.70 19.28
CA ARG A 97 -5.20 -1.08 19.47
C ARG A 97 -4.60 -1.67 18.18
N THR A 98 -5.32 -2.56 17.51
CA THR A 98 -4.86 -3.19 16.27
C THR A 98 -4.69 -2.17 15.14
N VAL A 99 -5.60 -1.20 15.01
CA VAL A 99 -5.48 -0.13 14.01
C VAL A 99 -4.32 0.80 14.34
N ALA A 100 -4.07 1.10 15.62
CA ALA A 100 -2.89 1.87 16.04
C ALA A 100 -1.58 1.15 15.66
N GLU A 101 -1.51 -0.17 15.88
CA GLU A 101 -0.37 -1.00 15.47
C GLU A 101 -0.19 -1.03 13.94
N LEU A 102 -1.28 -1.15 13.17
CA LEU A 102 -1.23 -1.06 11.71
C LEU A 102 -0.61 0.26 11.24
N LYS A 103 -1.04 1.39 11.83
CA LYS A 103 -0.49 2.72 11.48
C LYS A 103 1.01 2.80 11.77
N GLU A 104 1.46 2.17 12.86
CA GLU A 104 2.88 2.08 13.18
C GLU A 104 3.66 1.24 12.17
N ILE A 105 3.13 0.07 11.78
CA ILE A 105 3.72 -0.78 10.75
C ILE A 105 3.84 -0.04 9.43
N MET A 106 2.78 0.67 9.02
CA MET A 106 2.75 1.48 7.80
C MET A 106 3.75 2.64 7.86
N ARG A 107 3.93 3.27 9.03
CA ARG A 107 4.94 4.32 9.26
C ARG A 107 6.35 3.76 9.08
N GLU A 108 6.67 2.66 9.76
CA GLU A 108 7.97 2.00 9.64
C GLU A 108 8.23 1.58 8.18
N TYR A 109 7.25 0.94 7.54
CA TYR A 109 7.34 0.54 6.12
C TYR A 109 7.58 1.75 5.20
N GLY A 110 6.89 2.87 5.44
CA GLY A 110 7.06 4.10 4.69
C GLY A 110 8.42 4.76 4.88
N ASN A 111 9.03 4.64 6.06
CA ASN A 111 10.40 5.15 6.29
C ASN A 111 11.44 4.43 5.42
N TYR A 112 11.22 3.14 5.10
CA TYR A 112 12.15 2.37 4.26
C TYR A 112 11.82 2.46 2.76
N THR A 113 10.54 2.55 2.40
CA THR A 113 10.08 2.48 1.02
C THR A 113 9.72 3.82 0.38
N GLY A 114 9.44 4.83 1.19
CA GLY A 114 8.83 6.09 0.74
C GLY A 114 7.33 6.00 0.46
N GLN A 115 6.72 4.82 0.53
CA GLN A 115 5.26 4.67 0.39
C GLN A 115 4.56 5.20 1.65
N ARG A 116 3.39 5.82 1.50
CA ARG A 116 2.66 6.43 2.62
C ARG A 116 1.21 5.98 2.62
N LEU A 117 0.70 5.68 3.82
CA LEU A 117 -0.72 5.46 4.02
C LEU A 117 -1.47 6.77 3.80
N ASN A 118 -2.47 6.76 2.93
CA ASN A 118 -3.34 7.90 2.70
C ASN A 118 -4.56 7.85 3.63
N LEU A 119 -4.43 8.39 4.84
CA LEU A 119 -5.48 8.33 5.86
C LEU A 119 -6.81 8.95 5.40
N SER A 120 -6.79 9.98 4.53
CA SER A 120 -8.04 10.60 4.04
C SER A 120 -8.80 9.73 3.02
N LYS A 121 -8.17 8.67 2.52
CA LYS A 121 -8.81 7.63 1.68
C LYS A 121 -9.08 6.34 2.44
N CYS A 122 -8.74 6.28 3.73
CA CYS A 122 -9.05 5.11 4.55
C CYS A 122 -10.43 5.28 5.17
N SER A 123 -11.21 4.20 5.12
CA SER A 123 -12.53 4.12 5.75
C SER A 123 -12.66 2.79 6.49
N ALA A 124 -13.42 2.78 7.57
CA ALA A 124 -13.73 1.59 8.35
C ALA A 124 -15.21 1.24 8.22
N ILE A 125 -15.53 -0.05 8.21
CA ILE A 125 -16.89 -0.55 8.34
C ILE A 125 -16.94 -1.42 9.60
N LEU A 126 -17.97 -1.21 10.40
CA LEU A 126 -18.24 -2.03 11.57
C LEU A 126 -19.16 -3.17 11.17
N GLN A 127 -18.80 -4.39 11.55
CA GLN A 127 -19.60 -5.60 11.35
C GLN A 127 -19.89 -6.20 12.73
N GLY A 128 -21.14 -6.59 12.99
CA GLY A 128 -21.58 -7.15 14.28
C GLY A 128 -22.10 -6.10 15.27
N ASP A 129 -22.19 -6.49 16.54
CA ASP A 129 -22.65 -5.63 17.63
C ASP A 129 -21.49 -4.84 18.25
N TRP A 130 -21.54 -3.51 18.14
CA TRP A 130 -20.53 -2.59 18.65
C TRP A 130 -21.02 -1.80 19.88
N GLY A 131 -22.10 -2.26 20.50
CA GLY A 131 -22.75 -1.58 21.61
C GLY A 131 -23.65 -0.42 21.16
N GLN A 132 -24.20 0.27 22.16
CA GLN A 132 -25.23 1.30 21.91
C GLN A 132 -24.65 2.67 21.54
N VAL A 133 -23.36 2.90 21.80
CA VAL A 133 -22.72 4.19 21.53
C VAL A 133 -22.24 4.20 20.08
N PRO A 134 -22.72 5.14 19.23
CA PRO A 134 -22.28 5.21 17.85
C PRO A 134 -20.79 5.59 17.78
N ILE A 135 -20.02 4.79 17.05
CA ILE A 135 -18.59 5.02 16.80
C ILE A 135 -18.46 5.69 15.43
N SER A 136 -18.03 6.95 15.41
CA SER A 136 -17.83 7.69 14.17
C SER A 136 -16.42 7.57 13.60
N HIS A 137 -15.43 7.27 14.46
CA HIS A 137 -14.03 7.15 14.07
C HIS A 137 -13.32 6.07 14.88
N ILE A 138 -12.33 5.42 14.28
CA ILE A 138 -11.38 4.53 14.94
C ILE A 138 -9.97 4.99 14.58
N GLU A 139 -9.17 5.41 15.56
CA GLU A 139 -7.79 5.86 15.34
C GLU A 139 -7.62 6.91 14.23
N GLY A 140 -8.62 7.79 14.08
CA GLY A 140 -8.65 8.85 13.04
C GLY A 140 -9.10 8.38 11.65
N ILE A 141 -9.56 7.13 11.51
CA ILE A 141 -10.23 6.61 10.32
C ILE A 141 -11.74 6.78 10.50
N GLN A 142 -12.42 7.36 9.51
CA GLN A 142 -13.86 7.54 9.54
C GLN A 142 -14.58 6.20 9.41
N VAL A 143 -15.62 6.01 10.22
CA VAL A 143 -16.54 4.88 10.09
C VAL A 143 -17.63 5.23 9.08
N GLU A 144 -17.80 4.37 8.08
CA GLU A 144 -18.80 4.51 7.02
C GLU A 144 -19.76 3.33 7.02
N LYS A 145 -20.98 3.56 6.50
CA LYS A 145 -22.00 2.50 6.37
C LYS A 145 -21.62 1.47 5.30
N TYR A 146 -20.98 1.94 4.24
CA TYR A 146 -20.48 1.12 3.16
C TYR A 146 -19.18 1.70 2.60
N VAL A 147 -18.36 0.86 1.97
CA VAL A 147 -17.13 1.26 1.27
C VAL A 147 -17.01 0.48 -0.02
N ARG A 148 -16.23 1.00 -0.97
CA ARG A 148 -15.94 0.33 -2.23
C ARG A 148 -14.54 -0.26 -2.22
N TYR A 149 -14.40 -1.55 -2.47
CA TYR A 149 -13.11 -2.23 -2.61
C TYR A 149 -13.08 -3.03 -3.92
N LEU A 150 -12.15 -2.70 -4.82
CA LEU A 150 -11.99 -3.35 -6.13
C LEU A 150 -13.29 -3.46 -6.95
N GLY A 151 -14.13 -2.43 -6.86
CA GLY A 151 -15.43 -2.38 -7.56
C GLY A 151 -16.61 -2.98 -6.78
N TRP A 152 -16.37 -3.68 -5.67
CA TRP A 152 -17.39 -4.28 -4.82
C TRP A 152 -17.80 -3.36 -3.68
N HIS A 153 -19.09 -3.34 -3.36
CA HIS A 153 -19.61 -2.65 -2.17
C HIS A 153 -19.58 -3.59 -0.98
N LEU A 154 -18.96 -3.15 0.11
CA LEU A 154 -18.95 -3.83 1.40
C LEU A 154 -19.79 -3.00 2.39
N GLY A 155 -20.51 -3.66 3.30
CA GLY A 155 -21.38 -3.01 4.28
C GLY A 155 -22.86 -2.98 3.89
N GLU A 156 -23.68 -2.32 4.70
CA GLU A 156 -25.11 -2.16 4.42
C GLU A 156 -25.30 -1.05 3.40
N MET A 157 -25.75 -1.41 2.19
CA MET A 157 -26.23 -0.42 1.24
C MET A 157 -27.53 0.18 1.78
N ALA A 158 -27.60 1.51 1.81
CA ALA A 158 -28.90 2.16 1.94
C ALA A 158 -29.81 1.67 0.79
N PRO A 159 -31.10 1.41 1.05
CA PRO A 159 -32.03 0.87 0.06
C PRO A 159 -32.17 1.76 -1.18
#